data_AF-A0A524CTQ7-F1
#
_entry.id   AF-A0A524CTQ7-F1
#
_cell.length_a   1.000
_cell.length_b   1.000
_cell.length_c   1.000
_cell.angle_alpha   90.00
_cell.angle_beta   90.00
_cell.angle_gamma   90.00
#
_symmetry.space_group_name_H-M   'P 1'
#
loop_
_entity.id
_entity.type
_entity.pdbx_description
1 polymer ?
#
loop_
_entity_poly.entity_id
_entity_poly.type
_entity_poly.pdbx_seq_one_letter_code
_entity_poly.pdbx_strand_id
1 'polypeptide(L)'
;MFSCKKCGESLYIRNAEIKDRILTLDVQCLDGHKGTRRIAEHNVEDIAQDIFERMYICLECGSQMTLVSTLVENSQVEGVFLCPIHGIEKREFPRPYLPAVEFAGAAVDSHRSIIDSFRCRQCGL
;
A
#
# COMPACT_ATOMS: atom_id res chain seq x y z
N MET A 1 2.37 -12.31 -10.14
CA MET A 1 1.24 -12.62 -9.22
C MET A 1 0.35 -11.40 -8.94
N PHE A 2 0.89 -10.19 -8.87
CA PHE A 2 0.15 -8.93 -8.64
C PHE A 2 -0.19 -8.16 -9.93
N SER A 3 -0.84 -8.84 -10.86
CA SER A 3 -1.40 -8.21 -12.07
C SER A 3 -2.91 -8.36 -12.09
N CYS A 4 -3.61 -7.33 -12.54
CA CYS A 4 -5.04 -7.31 -12.69
C CYS A 4 -5.45 -8.23 -13.84
N LYS A 5 -6.38 -9.16 -13.60
CA LYS A 5 -6.85 -10.10 -14.63
C LYS A 5 -7.70 -9.43 -15.72
N LYS A 6 -8.19 -8.20 -15.46
CA LYS A 6 -9.08 -7.47 -16.37
C LYS A 6 -8.32 -6.54 -17.32
N CYS A 7 -7.31 -5.83 -16.82
CA CYS A 7 -6.55 -4.85 -17.60
C CYS A 7 -5.05 -5.13 -17.69
N GLY A 8 -4.52 -6.14 -16.99
CA GLY A 8 -3.08 -6.46 -16.97
C GLY A 8 -2.25 -5.58 -16.03
N GLU A 9 -2.77 -4.42 -15.63
CA GLU A 9 -2.08 -3.46 -14.77
C GLU A 9 -1.66 -4.00 -13.40
N SER A 10 -0.70 -3.33 -12.80
CA SER A 10 -0.23 -3.66 -11.44
C SER A 10 -1.35 -3.54 -10.41
N LEU A 11 -1.34 -4.45 -9.44
CA LEU A 11 -2.22 -4.42 -8.27
C LEU A 11 -1.49 -3.84 -7.06
N TYR A 12 -2.24 -3.02 -6.32
CA TYR A 12 -1.80 -2.33 -5.10
C TYR A 12 -2.69 -2.73 -3.93
N ILE A 13 -2.15 -2.69 -2.71
CA ILE A 13 -2.82 -3.24 -1.51
C ILE A 13 -3.62 -2.14 -0.82
N ARG A 14 -4.92 -2.38 -0.66
CA ARG A 14 -5.84 -1.55 0.12
C ARG A 14 -5.74 -1.88 1.59
N ASN A 15 -5.97 -3.14 1.93
CA ASN A 15 -5.96 -3.68 3.27
C ASN A 15 -5.39 -5.11 3.25
N ALA A 16 -4.95 -5.56 4.41
CA ALA A 16 -4.48 -6.91 4.63
C ALA A 16 -5.05 -7.48 5.92
N GLU A 17 -5.37 -8.76 5.91
CA GLU A 17 -5.79 -9.50 7.09
C GLU A 17 -5.12 -10.86 7.12
N ILE A 18 -4.90 -11.40 8.32
CA ILE A 18 -4.42 -12.76 8.48
C ILE A 18 -5.42 -13.58 9.27
N LYS A 19 -5.74 -14.76 8.72
CA LYS A 19 -6.60 -15.75 9.35
C LYS A 19 -6.13 -17.14 8.97
N ASP A 20 -6.07 -18.04 9.94
CA ASP A 20 -5.67 -19.45 9.73
C ASP A 20 -4.35 -19.58 8.94
N ARG A 21 -3.35 -18.72 9.24
CA ARG A 21 -2.04 -18.64 8.56
C ARG A 21 -2.12 -18.30 7.07
N ILE A 22 -3.21 -17.67 6.63
CA ILE A 22 -3.39 -17.16 5.27
C ILE A 22 -3.49 -15.64 5.34
N LEU A 23 -2.52 -14.97 4.72
CA LEU A 23 -2.55 -13.55 4.45
C LEU A 23 -3.49 -13.29 3.27
N THR A 24 -4.58 -12.58 3.54
CA THR A 24 -5.53 -12.11 2.55
C THR A 24 -5.28 -10.63 2.30
N LEU A 25 -5.04 -10.28 1.05
CA LEU A 25 -4.76 -8.92 0.58
C LEU A 25 -5.93 -8.45 -0.27
N ASP A 26 -6.59 -7.39 0.16
CA ASP A 26 -7.51 -6.65 -0.69
C ASP A 26 -6.72 -5.75 -1.61
N VAL A 27 -6.92 -5.91 -2.91
CA VAL A 27 -6.12 -5.24 -3.93
C VAL A 27 -6.96 -4.49 -4.95
N GLN A 28 -6.36 -3.46 -5.54
CA GLN A 28 -6.96 -2.65 -6.60
C GLN A 28 -5.89 -2.20 -7.60
N CYS A 29 -6.20 -2.20 -8.89
CA CYS A 29 -5.39 -1.50 -9.90
C CYS A 29 -5.84 -0.06 -10.09
N LEU A 30 -5.05 0.76 -10.78
CA LEU A 30 -5.37 2.19 -11.00
C LEU A 30 -6.62 2.41 -11.87
N ASP A 31 -7.02 1.42 -12.68
CA ASP A 31 -8.31 1.46 -13.39
C ASP A 31 -9.52 1.15 -12.48
N GLY A 32 -9.30 0.97 -11.17
CA GLY A 32 -10.36 0.74 -10.19
C GLY A 32 -10.83 -0.72 -10.04
N HIS A 33 -10.25 -1.66 -10.80
CA HIS A 33 -10.61 -3.08 -10.65
C HIS A 33 -10.11 -3.64 -9.32
N LYS A 34 -11.07 -4.07 -8.49
CA LYS A 34 -10.81 -4.68 -7.18
C LYS A 34 -10.66 -6.20 -7.27
N GLY A 35 -9.96 -6.77 -6.30
CA GLY A 35 -9.88 -8.21 -6.11
C GLY A 35 -9.22 -8.57 -4.80
N THR A 36 -9.02 -9.87 -4.61
CA THR A 36 -8.38 -10.41 -3.41
C THR A 36 -7.23 -11.33 -3.81
N ARG A 37 -6.15 -11.32 -3.04
CA ARG A 37 -5.01 -12.25 -3.17
C ARG A 37 -4.81 -12.96 -1.85
N ARG A 38 -4.53 -14.26 -1.90
CA ARG A 38 -4.31 -15.09 -0.72
C ARG A 38 -2.95 -15.73 -0.83
N ILE A 39 -2.16 -15.58 0.23
CA ILE A 39 -0.79 -16.09 0.31
C ILE A 39 -0.67 -16.80 1.66
N ALA A 40 -0.11 -18.00 1.66
CA ALA A 40 0.20 -18.65 2.92
C ALA A 40 1.30 -17.87 3.66
N GLU A 41 1.15 -17.68 4.96
CA GLU A 41 2.02 -16.84 5.80
C GLU A 41 3.52 -17.17 5.63
N HIS A 42 3.87 -18.45 5.60
CA HIS A 42 5.25 -18.91 5.41
C HIS A 42 5.88 -18.50 4.06
N ASN A 43 5.07 -18.22 3.03
CA ASN A 43 5.56 -17.74 1.74
C ASN A 43 5.74 -16.22 1.71
N VAL A 44 5.31 -15.51 2.76
CA VAL A 44 5.38 -14.05 2.85
C VAL A 44 6.64 -13.61 3.57
N GLU A 45 7.18 -14.41 4.49
CA GLU A 45 8.30 -14.02 5.38
C GLU A 45 9.48 -13.37 4.64
N ASP A 46 9.92 -13.96 3.51
CA ASP A 46 11.07 -13.46 2.74
C ASP A 46 10.73 -12.31 1.77
N ILE A 47 9.44 -12.08 1.48
CA ILE A 47 8.98 -11.11 0.47
C ILE A 47 7.99 -10.09 1.04
N ALA A 48 7.91 -10.00 2.38
CA ALA A 48 6.93 -9.16 3.06
C ALA A 48 7.11 -7.69 2.66
N GLN A 49 8.36 -7.21 2.63
CA GLN A 49 8.66 -5.85 2.22
C GLN A 49 8.13 -5.57 0.80
N ASP A 50 8.51 -6.36 -0.20
CA ASP A 50 8.08 -6.20 -1.60
C ASP A 50 6.54 -6.22 -1.76
N ILE A 51 5.86 -7.02 -0.93
CA ILE A 51 4.40 -7.05 -0.90
C ILE A 51 3.87 -5.73 -0.34
N PHE A 52 4.33 -5.33 0.84
CA PHE A 52 3.80 -4.18 1.59
C PHE A 52 4.24 -2.82 1.03
N GLU A 53 5.30 -2.74 0.22
CA GLU A 53 5.63 -1.57 -0.61
C GLU A 53 4.44 -1.15 -1.49
N ARG A 54 3.60 -2.10 -1.91
CA ARG A 54 2.41 -1.83 -2.72
C ARG A 54 1.30 -1.11 -1.96
N MET A 55 1.43 -0.89 -0.65
CA MET A 55 0.55 -0.03 0.13
C MET A 55 0.87 1.46 -0.03
N TYR A 56 2.05 1.80 -0.57
CA TYR A 56 2.51 3.19 -0.67
C TYR A 56 2.06 3.89 -1.95
N ILE A 57 1.04 3.38 -2.64
CA ILE A 57 0.51 3.99 -3.87
C ILE A 57 -0.94 4.43 -3.65
N CYS A 58 -1.22 5.71 -3.91
CA CYS A 58 -2.56 6.28 -3.93
C CYS A 58 -3.36 5.66 -5.07
N LEU A 59 -4.51 5.06 -4.75
CA LEU A 59 -5.30 4.32 -5.75
C LEU A 59 -6.14 5.21 -6.65
N GLU A 60 -6.25 6.49 -6.31
CA GLU A 60 -6.97 7.48 -7.11
C GLU A 60 -6.07 8.15 -8.15
N CYS A 61 -4.78 8.34 -7.85
CA CYS A 61 -3.88 9.07 -8.75
C CYS A 61 -2.55 8.41 -9.09
N GLY A 62 -2.22 7.27 -8.47
CA GLY A 62 -0.96 6.55 -8.70
C GLY A 62 0.28 7.17 -8.06
N SER A 63 0.17 8.31 -7.38
CA SER A 63 1.29 8.93 -6.68
C SER A 63 1.75 8.08 -5.49
N GLN A 64 3.05 8.15 -5.19
CA GLN A 64 3.59 7.60 -3.96
C GLN A 64 3.02 8.35 -2.75
N MET A 65 2.77 7.59 -1.70
CA MET A 65 2.29 8.10 -0.42
C MET A 65 3.39 7.98 0.63
N THR A 66 3.23 8.68 1.74
CA THR A 66 4.12 8.56 2.90
C THR A 66 3.34 8.01 4.09
N LEU A 67 3.92 7.06 4.83
CA LEU A 67 3.36 6.60 6.10
C LEU A 67 3.63 7.68 7.17
N VAL A 68 2.56 8.22 7.76
CA VAL A 68 2.65 9.33 8.73
C VAL A 68 2.53 8.83 10.16
N SER A 69 1.66 7.85 10.39
CA SER A 69 1.48 7.24 11.69
C SER A 69 0.92 5.83 11.58
N THR A 70 1.09 5.07 12.65
CA THR A 70 0.52 3.74 12.81
C THR A 70 -0.14 3.63 14.17
N LEU A 71 -1.36 3.10 14.21
CA LEU A 71 -2.07 2.78 15.44
C LEU A 71 -2.21 1.26 15.54
N VAL A 72 -1.67 0.67 16.60
CA VAL A 72 -1.72 -0.77 16.83
C VAL A 72 -2.94 -1.11 17.67
N GLU A 73 -3.86 -1.91 17.13
CA GLU A 73 -5.07 -2.36 17.81
C GLU A 73 -5.15 -3.90 17.77
N ASN A 74 -4.98 -4.54 18.92
CA ASN A 74 -5.02 -6.00 19.05
C ASN A 74 -4.03 -6.71 18.09
N SER A 75 -4.56 -7.38 17.07
CA SER A 75 -3.83 -8.13 16.03
C SER A 75 -3.71 -7.37 14.70
N GLN A 76 -4.26 -6.16 14.61
CA GLN A 76 -4.29 -5.30 13.43
C GLN A 76 -3.55 -3.98 13.69
N VAL A 77 -3.15 -3.34 12.61
CA VAL A 77 -2.54 -2.00 12.62
C VAL A 77 -3.27 -1.14 11.61
N GLU A 78 -3.74 0.02 12.04
CA GLU A 78 -4.20 1.08 11.14
C GLU A 78 -3.01 1.97 10.80
N GLY A 79 -2.56 1.94 9.55
CA GLY A 79 -1.59 2.86 9.00
C GLY A 79 -2.27 4.07 8.36
N VAL A 80 -1.79 5.27 8.69
CA VAL A 80 -2.21 6.54 8.09
C VAL A 80 -1.20 6.91 7.02
N PHE A 81 -1.61 6.82 5.76
CA PHE A 81 -0.82 7.17 4.59
C PHE A 81 -1.25 8.54 4.08
N LEU A 82 -0.30 9.37 3.65
CA LEU A 82 -0.57 10.68 3.08
C LEU A 82 -0.25 10.65 1.59
N CYS A 83 -1.30 10.80 0.77
CA CYS A 83 -1.15 11.15 -0.62
C CYS A 83 -0.85 12.65 -0.74
N PRO A 84 0.16 13.06 -1.52
CA PRO A 84 0.48 14.48 -1.74
C PRO A 84 -0.67 15.30 -2.38
N ILE A 85 -1.67 14.62 -2.94
CA ILE A 85 -2.72 15.23 -3.78
C ILE A 85 -4.10 15.08 -3.14
N HIS A 86 -4.42 13.89 -2.63
CA HIS A 86 -5.75 13.59 -2.07
C HIS A 86 -5.78 13.58 -0.54
N GLY A 87 -4.62 13.74 0.12
CA GLY A 87 -4.54 13.77 1.57
C GLY A 87 -4.53 12.37 2.20
N ILE A 88 -5.19 12.25 3.34
CA ILE A 88 -5.07 11.10 4.23
C ILE A 88 -5.84 9.88 3.70
N GLU A 89 -5.17 8.74 3.61
CA GLU A 89 -5.72 7.42 3.38
C GLU A 89 -5.40 6.50 4.55
N LYS A 90 -6.41 5.81 5.08
CA LYS A 90 -6.24 4.79 6.12
C LYS A 90 -6.17 3.41 5.50
N ARG A 91 -5.24 2.58 5.96
CA ARG A 91 -5.09 1.18 5.52
C ARG A 91 -4.81 0.28 6.70
N GLU A 92 -5.40 -0.91 6.69
CA GLU A 92 -5.23 -1.88 7.76
C GLU A 92 -4.33 -3.03 7.31
N PHE A 93 -3.48 -3.53 8.23
CA PHE A 93 -2.65 -4.70 7.99
C PHE A 93 -2.29 -5.43 9.30
N PRO A 94 -1.99 -6.75 9.25
CA PRO A 94 -1.72 -7.52 10.45
C PRO A 94 -0.45 -7.05 11.17
N ARG A 95 -0.53 -6.99 12.49
CA ARG A 95 0.57 -6.54 13.37
C ARG A 95 1.94 -7.20 13.09
N PRO A 96 2.05 -8.51 12.77
CA PRO A 96 3.34 -9.13 12.46
C PRO A 96 4.10 -8.47 11.30
N TYR A 97 3.39 -7.78 10.39
CA TYR A 97 3.98 -7.15 9.22
C TYR A 97 4.29 -5.66 9.40
N LEU A 98 4.09 -5.10 10.59
CA LEU A 98 4.46 -3.72 10.90
C LEU A 98 5.93 -3.40 10.55
N PRO A 99 6.94 -4.21 10.92
CA PRO A 99 8.31 -3.92 10.54
C PRO A 99 8.53 -3.86 9.02
N ALA A 100 7.83 -4.71 8.25
CA ALA A 100 7.92 -4.72 6.79
C ALA A 100 7.30 -3.44 6.19
N VAL A 101 6.17 -2.99 6.74
CA VAL A 101 5.52 -1.74 6.31
C VAL A 101 6.39 -0.53 6.63
N GLU A 102 6.94 -0.44 7.84
CA GLU A 102 7.83 0.67 8.24
C GLU A 102 9.10 0.71 7.40
N PHE A 103 9.73 -0.45 7.16
CA PHE A 103 10.93 -0.54 6.34
C PHE A 103 10.67 -0.16 4.87
N ALA A 104 9.56 -0.63 4.31
CA ALA A 104 9.11 -0.21 2.98
C ALA A 104 8.93 1.32 2.90
N GLY A 105 8.40 1.94 3.96
CA GLY A 105 8.22 3.39 4.04
C GLY A 105 9.52 4.17 4.07
N ALA A 106 10.56 3.66 4.72
CA ALA A 106 11.89 4.27 4.73
C ALA A 106 12.55 4.27 3.34
N ALA A 107 12.19 3.32 2.47
CA ALA A 107 12.66 3.26 1.09
C ALA A 107 11.88 4.17 0.13
N VAL A 108 10.71 4.67 0.52
CA VAL A 108 9.91 5.60 -0.30
C VAL A 108 10.49 7.00 -0.18
N ASP A 109 11.09 7.49 -1.27
CA ASP A 109 11.70 8.82 -1.34
C ASP A 109 10.65 9.93 -1.16
N SER A 110 10.55 10.44 0.06
CA SER A 110 9.69 11.58 0.43
C SER A 110 9.93 12.82 -0.42
N HIS A 111 11.15 13.03 -0.96
CA HIS A 111 11.48 14.21 -1.72
C HIS A 111 10.73 14.26 -3.05
N ARG A 112 10.58 13.13 -3.74
CA ARG A 112 9.84 13.05 -5.00
C ARG A 112 8.34 13.22 -4.78
N SER A 113 7.82 12.66 -3.68
CA SER A 113 6.41 12.82 -3.28
C SER A 113 6.07 14.28 -2.98
N ILE A 114 6.97 15.02 -2.32
CA ILE A 114 6.82 16.45 -2.06
C ILE A 114 6.85 17.27 -3.35
N ILE A 115 7.78 16.98 -4.27
CA ILE A 115 7.84 17.66 -5.57
C ILE A 115 6.55 17.47 -6.36
N ASP A 116 5.97 16.26 -6.35
CA ASP A 116 4.71 15.99 -7.03
C ASP A 116 3.52 16.75 -6.44
N SER A 117 3.54 17.09 -5.13
CA SER A 117 2.53 17.99 -4.52
C SER A 117 2.57 19.40 -5.11
N PHE A 118 3.74 19.88 -5.54
CA PHE A 118 3.94 21.24 -6.05
C PHE A 118 3.69 21.37 -7.55
N ARG A 119 3.44 20.26 -8.25
CA ARG A 119 3.21 20.28 -9.69
C ARG A 119 1.73 20.44 -10.00
N CYS A 120 1.39 21.50 -10.72
CA CYS A 120 0.02 21.66 -11.20
C CYS A 120 -0.26 20.64 -12.31
N ARG A 121 -1.24 19.75 -12.11
CA ARG A 121 -1.62 18.73 -13.11
C ARG A 121 -2.19 19.31 -14.42
N GLN A 122 -2.61 20.57 -14.42
CA GLN A 122 -3.15 21.22 -15.62
C GLN A 122 -2.08 21.89 -16.49
N CYS A 123 -0.96 22.36 -15.91
CA CYS A 123 0.05 23.10 -16.66
C CYS A 123 1.49 22.60 -16.49
N GLY A 124 1.73 21.62 -15.61
CA GLY A 124 3.02 20.91 -15.49
C GLY A 124 4.20 21.74 -14.99
N LEU A 125 3.94 22.96 -14.51
CA LEU A 125 4.89 23.79 -13.77
C LEU A 125 4.78 23.50 -12.27
#